data_AF-A0A7C3XCI7-F1
#
_entry.id   AF-A0A7C3XCI7-F1
#
_cell.length_a   1.000
_cell.length_b   1.000
_cell.length_c   1.000
_cell.angle_alpha   90.00
_cell.angle_beta   90.00
_cell.angle_gamma   90.00
#
_symmetry.space_group_name_H-M   'P 1'
#
loop_
_entity.id
_entity.type
_entity.pdbx_description
1 polymer ?
#
loop_
_entity_poly.entity_id
_entity_poly.type
_entity_poly.pdbx_seq_one_letter_code
_entity_poly.pdbx_strand_id
1 'polypeptide(L)'
;MSNRKGVKDTIFVILARWRKKPTRELVEETTKLIHQATKEGAKILGMYWTFGRYDSVTIAEGPDVKAAMKALLRFGDFVSTETMVALPAEEASKLVE
;
A
#
# COMPACT_ATOMS: atom_id res chain seq x y z
N MET A 1 9.37 -10.51 15.35
CA MET A 1 8.27 -11.32 15.92
C MET A 1 7.14 -10.40 16.34
N SER A 2 6.03 -10.39 15.60
CA SER A 2 4.75 -9.90 16.11
C SER A 2 3.74 -11.01 15.82
N ASN A 3 3.38 -11.72 16.88
CA ASN A 3 2.50 -12.86 16.88
C ASN A 3 1.06 -12.35 17.02
N ARG A 4 0.44 -11.82 15.95
CA ARG A 4 -1.02 -11.66 15.87
C ARG A 4 -1.65 -12.98 15.42
N LYS A 5 -1.54 -14.02 16.24
CA LYS A 5 -2.27 -15.27 16.00
C LYS A 5 -3.77 -15.00 16.22
N GLY A 6 -4.49 -14.67 15.15
CA GLY A 6 -5.96 -14.62 15.15
C GLY A 6 -6.60 -13.53 14.30
N VAL A 7 -5.89 -12.45 13.96
CA VAL A 7 -6.41 -11.39 13.08
C VAL A 7 -5.63 -11.45 11.77
N LYS A 8 -6.31 -11.79 10.68
CA LYS A 8 -5.73 -11.69 9.34
C LYS A 8 -5.50 -10.22 9.03
N ASP A 9 -4.25 -9.86 8.75
CA ASP A 9 -3.95 -8.53 8.24
C ASP A 9 -4.66 -8.36 6.89
N THR A 10 -5.23 -7.17 6.67
CA THR A 10 -5.92 -6.82 5.44
C THR A 10 -4.89 -6.51 4.36
N ILE A 11 -5.03 -7.11 3.17
CA ILE A 11 -4.16 -6.81 2.03
C ILE A 11 -4.73 -5.62 1.27
N PHE A 12 -3.85 -4.70 0.90
CA PHE A 12 -4.16 -3.53 0.11
C PHE A 12 -3.35 -3.54 -1.18
N VAL A 13 -4.01 -3.31 -2.30
CA VAL A 13 -3.38 -3.00 -3.59
C VAL A 13 -3.55 -1.51 -3.84
N ILE A 14 -2.44 -0.79 -3.85
CA ILE A 14 -2.38 0.67 -3.95
C ILE A 14 -1.78 1.01 -5.30
N LEU A 15 -2.60 1.57 -6.19
CA LEU A 15 -2.16 2.12 -7.46
C LEU A 15 -1.92 3.62 -7.26
N ALA A 16 -0.70 4.09 -7.52
CA ALA A 16 -0.33 5.48 -7.30
C ALA A 16 0.07 6.15 -8.60
N ARG A 17 -0.33 7.42 -8.72
CA ARG A 17 0.08 8.31 -9.81
C ARG A 17 0.69 9.57 -9.22
N TRP A 18 1.89 9.92 -9.65
CA TRP A 18 2.57 11.14 -9.23
C TRP A 18 1.80 12.37 -9.69
N ARG A 19 1.66 13.34 -8.80
CA ARG A 19 1.05 14.64 -9.13
C ARG A 19 1.99 15.57 -9.89
N LYS A 20 3.30 15.33 -9.77
CA LYS A 20 4.38 16.07 -10.43
C LYS A 20 5.43 15.09 -10.92
N LYS A 21 6.28 15.50 -11.86
CA LYS A 21 7.41 14.67 -12.30
C LYS A 21 8.25 14.24 -11.07
N PRO A 22 8.47 12.93 -10.83
CA PRO A 22 9.26 12.49 -9.70
C PRO A 22 10.71 12.94 -9.86
N THR A 23 11.28 13.47 -8.77
CA THR A 23 12.71 13.76 -8.63
C THR A 23 13.30 12.86 -7.55
N ARG A 24 14.63 12.83 -7.44
CA ARG A 24 15.29 12.02 -6.42
C ARG A 24 14.87 12.43 -5.01
N GLU A 25 14.72 13.72 -4.77
CA GLU A 25 14.31 14.31 -3.49
C GLU A 25 12.88 13.86 -3.13
N LEU A 26 11.94 13.92 -4.07
CA LEU A 26 10.55 13.47 -3.84
C LEU A 26 10.49 11.95 -3.57
N VAL A 27 11.32 11.16 -4.26
CA VAL A 27 11.41 9.71 -4.00
C VAL A 27 11.98 9.44 -2.60
N GLU A 28 12.98 10.18 -2.16
CA GLU A 28 13.51 10.07 -0.79
C GLU A 28 12.48 10.46 0.27
N GLU A 29 11.70 11.52 0.05
CA GLU A 29 10.62 11.93 0.95
C GLU A 29 9.52 10.88 1.07
N THR A 30 9.02 10.36 -0.06
CA THR A 30 8.02 9.28 -0.05
C THR A 30 8.57 7.98 0.56
N THR A 31 9.86 7.69 0.39
CA THR A 31 10.52 6.54 1.04
C THR A 31 10.53 6.68 2.56
N LYS A 32 10.72 7.89 3.11
CA LYS A 32 10.60 8.14 4.56
C LYS A 32 9.18 7.86 5.06
N LEU A 33 8.16 8.24 4.30
CA LEU A 33 6.76 7.94 4.64
C LEU A 33 6.45 6.44 4.61
N ILE A 34 7.03 5.69 3.66
CA ILE A 34 6.93 4.21 3.63
C ILE A 34 7.56 3.62 4.90
N HIS A 35 8.77 4.06 5.28
CA HIS A 35 9.41 3.62 6.52
C HIS A 35 8.60 3.98 7.78
N GLN A 36 7.91 5.12 7.77
CA GLN A 36 7.00 5.47 8.86
C GLN A 36 5.80 4.52 8.89
N ALA A 37 5.19 4.21 7.75
CA ALA A 37 4.08 3.27 7.67
C ALA A 37 4.48 1.87 8.17
N THR A 38 5.70 1.40 7.87
CA THR A 38 6.18 0.10 8.37
C THR A 38 6.39 0.09 9.88
N LYS A 39 6.89 1.18 10.47
CA LYS A 39 6.97 1.35 11.93
C LYS A 39 5.59 1.36 12.59
N GLU A 40 4.57 1.81 11.86
CA GLU A 40 3.18 1.86 12.31
C GLU A 40 2.40 0.56 12.04
N GLY A 41 3.07 -0.49 11.57
CA GLY A 41 2.51 -1.84 11.42
C GLY A 41 2.07 -2.20 10.01
N ALA A 42 2.40 -1.40 8.99
CA ALA A 42 2.28 -1.84 7.61
C ALA A 42 3.41 -2.81 7.24
N LYS A 43 3.12 -3.77 6.37
CA LYS A 43 4.13 -4.65 5.77
C LYS A 43 4.04 -4.56 4.25
N ILE A 44 5.08 -4.04 3.61
CA ILE A 44 5.13 -3.93 2.15
C ILE A 44 5.51 -5.30 1.57
N LEU A 45 4.59 -5.90 0.81
CA LEU A 45 4.79 -7.18 0.13
C LEU A 45 5.52 -7.01 -1.21
N GLY A 46 5.28 -5.88 -1.89
CA GLY A 46 5.94 -5.54 -3.14
C GLY A 46 5.65 -4.10 -3.52
N MET A 47 6.59 -3.47 -4.23
CA MET A 47 6.44 -2.12 -4.77
C MET A 47 7.14 -2.05 -6.12
N TYR A 48 6.40 -1.70 -7.16
CA TYR A 48 6.88 -1.71 -8.54
C TYR A 48 6.51 -0.40 -9.24
N TRP A 49 7.40 0.08 -10.09
CA TRP A 49 7.10 1.16 -11.01
C TRP A 49 6.50 0.57 -12.28
N THR A 50 5.49 1.23 -12.83
CA THR A 50 4.71 0.71 -13.95
C THR A 50 4.65 1.73 -15.09
N PHE A 51 4.59 1.22 -16.32
CA PHE A 51 4.46 2.04 -17.53
C PHE A 51 3.01 2.00 -18.02
N GLY A 52 2.11 2.70 -17.32
CA GLY A 52 0.67 2.68 -17.63
C GLY A 52 -0.10 3.85 -17.04
N ARG A 53 -1.40 3.65 -16.74
CA ARG A 53 -2.27 4.68 -16.14
C ARG A 53 -1.77 5.17 -14.77
N TYR A 54 -1.11 4.28 -14.05
CA TYR A 54 -0.49 4.53 -12.75
C TYR A 54 1.03 4.36 -12.87
N ASP A 55 1.76 5.14 -12.10
CA ASP A 55 3.23 5.16 -12.11
C ASP A 55 3.83 4.09 -11.19
N SER A 56 3.07 3.65 -10.19
CA SER A 56 3.47 2.54 -9.34
C SER A 56 2.29 1.73 -8.80
N VAL A 57 2.62 0.49 -8.42
CA VAL A 57 1.77 -0.41 -7.63
C VAL A 57 2.51 -0.82 -6.37
N THR A 58 1.84 -0.69 -5.23
CA THR A 58 2.32 -1.15 -3.93
C THR A 58 1.31 -2.14 -3.37
N ILE A 59 1.80 -3.33 -2.99
CA ILE A 59 1.02 -4.34 -2.29
C ILE A 59 1.48 -4.31 -0.83
N ALA A 60 0.55 -4.13 0.09
CA ALA A 60 0.86 -4.03 1.51
C ALA A 60 -0.18 -4.75 2.39
N GLU A 61 0.26 -5.25 3.53
CA GLU A 61 -0.58 -5.72 4.62
C GLU A 61 -0.70 -4.62 5.69
N GLY A 62 -1.88 -4.49 6.29
CA GLY A 62 -2.13 -3.58 7.41
C GLY A 62 -3.26 -4.07 8.31
N PRO A 63 -3.38 -3.52 9.54
CA PRO A 63 -4.38 -3.98 10.51
C PRO A 63 -5.82 -3.75 10.05
N ASP A 64 -6.12 -2.58 9.47
CA ASP A 64 -7.45 -2.19 9.01
C ASP A 64 -7.40 -1.02 7.99
N VAL A 65 -8.55 -0.70 7.39
CA VAL A 65 -8.71 0.38 6.41
C VAL A 65 -8.41 1.76 7.00
N LYS A 66 -8.66 1.99 8.30
CA LYS A 66 -8.40 3.30 8.94
C LYS A 66 -6.90 3.55 9.07
N ALA A 67 -6.13 2.53 9.45
CA ALA A 67 -4.67 2.60 9.49
C ALA A 67 -4.08 2.84 8.10
N ALA A 68 -4.58 2.12 7.09
CA ALA A 68 -4.17 2.33 5.69
C ALA A 68 -4.49 3.75 5.20
N MET A 69 -5.71 4.23 5.43
CA MET A 69 -6.12 5.60 5.06
C MET A 69 -5.24 6.67 5.75
N LYS A 70 -5.00 6.53 7.05
CA LYS A 70 -4.12 7.44 7.80
C LYS A 70 -2.72 7.49 7.17
N ALA A 71 -2.18 6.35 6.75
CA ALA A 71 -0.89 6.30 6.09
C ALA A 71 -0.92 6.99 4.72
N LEU A 72 -1.92 6.69 3.89
CA LEU A 72 -2.09 7.22 2.53
C LEU A 72 -2.30 8.74 2.49
N LEU A 73 -2.98 9.31 3.49
CA LEU A 73 -3.18 10.76 3.57
C LEU A 73 -1.85 11.54 3.61
N ARG A 74 -0.79 10.97 4.20
CA ARG A 74 0.55 11.57 4.20
C ARG A 74 1.19 11.65 2.83
N PHE A 75 0.77 10.78 1.90
CA PHE A 75 1.25 10.77 0.53
C PHE A 75 0.47 11.73 -0.38
N GLY A 76 -0.60 12.37 0.12
CA GLY A 76 -1.57 13.12 -0.66
C GLY A 76 -0.97 14.26 -1.49
N ASP A 77 0.12 14.88 -1.05
CA ASP A 77 0.82 15.94 -1.77
C ASP A 77 1.67 15.41 -2.94
N PHE A 78 2.10 14.15 -2.86
CA PHE A 78 3.03 13.52 -3.81
C PHE A 78 2.29 12.75 -4.89
N VAL A 79 1.29 11.96 -4.49
CA VAL A 79 0.58 11.03 -5.36
C VAL A 79 -0.93 11.12 -5.14
N SER A 80 -1.69 10.84 -6.19
CA SER A 80 -3.07 10.39 -6.09
C SER A 80 -3.10 8.87 -6.10
N THR A 81 -3.96 8.25 -5.29
CA THR A 81 -4.04 6.80 -5.18
C THR A 81 -5.44 6.26 -5.49
N GLU A 82 -5.49 5.11 -6.15
CA GLU A 82 -6.64 4.20 -6.17
C GLU A 82 -6.26 2.99 -5.32
N THR A 83 -7.04 2.69 -4.28
CA THR A 83 -6.68 1.66 -3.29
C THR A 83 -7.79 0.65 -3.14
N MET A 84 -7.46 -0.63 -3.30
CA MET A 84 -8.38 -1.76 -3.18
C MET A 84 -8.01 -2.59 -1.95
N VAL A 85 -9.02 -3.02 -1.20
CA VAL A 85 -8.89 -4.13 -0.26
C VAL A 85 -8.89 -5.42 -1.06
N ALA A 86 -7.89 -6.27 -0.85
CA ALA A 86 -7.70 -7.51 -1.58
C ALA A 86 -7.94 -8.73 -0.70
N LEU A 87 -8.56 -9.74 -1.29
CA LEU A 87 -8.67 -11.10 -0.76
C LEU A 87 -7.67 -11.99 -1.53
N PRO A 88 -6.90 -12.87 -0.87
CA PRO A 88 -6.05 -13.83 -1.56
C PRO A 88 -6.83 -14.70 -2.54
N ALA A 89 -6.22 -15.04 -3.68
CA ALA A 89 -6.87 -15.80 -4.74
C ALA A 89 -7.38 -17.16 -4.24
N GLU A 90 -6.62 -17.82 -3.36
CA GLU A 90 -6.92 -19.11 -2.75
C GLU A 90 -8.11 -19.04 -1.76
N GLU A 91 -8.43 -17.86 -1.26
CA GLU A 91 -9.60 -17.63 -0.42
C GLU A 91 -10.82 -17.30 -1.27
N ALA A 92 -10.65 -16.45 -2.28
CA ALA A 92 -11.70 -16.14 -3.25
C ALA A 92 -12.16 -17.39 -4.00
N SER A 93 -11.24 -18.27 -4.41
CA SER A 93 -11.56 -19.48 -5.17
C SER A 93 -12.43 -20.48 -4.41
N LYS A 94 -12.39 -20.46 -3.07
CA LYS A 94 -13.25 -21.31 -2.22
C LYS A 94 -14.70 -20.85 -2.16
N LEU A 95 -15.00 -19.66 -2.68
CA LEU A 95 -16.33 -19.05 -2.67
C LEU A 95 -17.08 -19.22 -4.01
N VAL A 96 -16.43 -19.81 -5.01
CA VAL A 96 -17.01 -20.05 -6.34
C VAL A 96 -17.78 -21.38 -6.32
N GLU A 97 -19.03 -21.36 -6.78
CA GLU A 97 -19.87 -22.56 -7.00
C GLU A 97 -19.59 -23.23 -8.35
#